data_AF-A0A920RIT1-F1
#
_entry.id   AF-A0A920RIT1-F1
#
_cell.length_a   1.000
_cell.length_b   1.000
_cell.length_c   1.000
_cell.angle_alpha   90.00
_cell.angle_beta   90.00
_cell.angle_gamma   90.00
#
_symmetry.space_group_name_H-M   'P 1'
#
loop_
_entity.id
_entity.type
_entity.pdbx_description
1 polymer ?
#
loop_
_entity_poly.entity_id
_entity_poly.type
_entity_poly.pdbx_seq_one_letter_code
_entity_poly.pdbx_strand_id
1 'polypeptide(L)' 'MKREDLIFLICRSGERSKAAGQVLIEAGVDNVFSIIDGFEGPLNEHAHRSGISGWRYDGLPWAQC' A
#
# COMPACT_ATOMS: atom_id res chain seq x y z
N MET A 1 8.44 17.81 5.19
CA MET A 1 8.88 16.44 5.48
C MET A 1 10.23 16.55 6.17
N LYS A 2 10.32 16.06 7.41
CA LYS A 2 11.58 15.93 8.15
C LYS A 2 12.18 14.56 7.82
N ARG A 3 13.47 14.41 8.09
CA ARG A 3 14.21 13.21 7.72
C ARG A 3 13.72 11.96 8.49
N GLU A 4 13.20 12.19 9.68
CA GLU A 4 12.66 11.20 10.60
C GLU A 4 11.16 10.88 10.39
N ASP A 5 10.47 11.56 9.47
CA ASP A 5 9.05 11.27 9.21
C ASP A 5 8.91 9.88 8.58
N LEU A 6 8.01 9.04 9.12
CA LEU A 6 7.66 7.74 8.52
C LEU A 6 6.74 7.95 7.32
N ILE A 7 7.10 7.41 6.15
CA ILE A 7 6.25 7.43 4.96
C ILE A 7 5.69 6.04 4.71
N PHE A 8 4.37 5.94 4.67
CA PHE A 8 3.66 4.73 4.24
C PHE A 8 3.02 4.96 2.87
N LEU A 9 3.41 4.13 1.91
CA LEU A 9 2.87 4.11 0.57
C LEU A 9 1.80 3.04 0.45
N ILE A 10 0.64 3.42 -0.06
CA ILE A 10 -0.47 2.51 -0.33
C ILE A 10 -1.04 2.76 -1.72
N CYS A 11 -1.29 1.67 -2.43
CA CYS A 11 -1.99 1.63 -3.71
C CYS A 11 -3.05 0.54 -3.62
N ARG A 12 -3.70 0.21 -4.74
CA ARG A 12 -4.76 -0.81 -4.74
C ARG A 12 -4.31 -2.19 -4.27
N SER A 13 -3.11 -2.64 -4.65
CA SER A 13 -2.68 -4.04 -4.50
C SER A 13 -1.16 -4.20 -4.32
N GLY A 14 -0.49 -3.26 -3.65
CA GLY A 14 0.94 -3.34 -3.33
C GLY A 14 1.93 -2.93 -4.42
N GLU A 15 1.80 -3.43 -5.65
CA GLU A 15 2.87 -3.37 -6.66
C GLU A 15 3.35 -1.95 -7.01
N ARG A 16 2.42 -1.01 -7.20
CA ARG A 16 2.78 0.38 -7.54
C ARG A 16 3.43 1.11 -6.36
N SER A 17 3.00 0.80 -5.14
CA SER A 17 3.58 1.38 -3.92
C SER A 17 5.00 0.87 -3.69
N LYS A 18 5.26 -0.41 -3.98
CA LYS A 18 6.60 -0.99 -3.95
C LYS A 18 7.52 -0.28 -4.94
N ALA A 19 7.09 -0.12 -6.20
CA ALA A 19 7.86 0.58 -7.22
C ALA A 19 8.13 2.05 -6.84
N ALA A 20 7.11 2.76 -6.35
CA ALA A 20 7.27 4.13 -5.86
C ALA A 20 8.23 4.22 -4.66
N GLY A 21 8.16 3.27 -3.73
CA GLY A 21 9.05 3.21 -2.58
C GLY A 21 10.51 3.04 -2.98
N GLN A 22 10.77 2.20 -3.98
CA GLN A 22 12.11 2.04 -4.53
C GLN A 22 12.65 3.34 -5.14
N VAL A 23 11.83 4.06 -5.91
CA VAL A 23 12.23 5.38 -6.48
C VAL A 23 12.52 6.41 -5.39
N LEU A 24 11.73 6.43 -4.30
CA LEU A 24 11.97 7.33 -3.18
C LEU A 24 13.27 7.00 -2.44
N ILE A 25 13.54 5.71 -2.21
CA ILE A 25 14.80 5.26 -1.59
C ILE A 25 15.99 5.65 -2.47
N GLU A 26 15.91 5.44 -3.79
CA GLU A 26 16.93 5.84 -4.76
C GLU A 26 17.14 7.37 -4.79
N ALA A 27 16.10 8.16 -4.51
CA ALA A 27 16.17 9.61 -4.37
C ALA A 27 16.68 10.10 -3.00
N GLY A 28 17.07 9.19 -2.09
CA GLY A 28 17.61 9.53 -0.77
C GLY A 28 16.56 9.82 0.29
N VAL A 29 15.33 9.38 0.08
CA VAL A 29 14.25 9.48 1.07
C VAL A 29 14.33 8.29 2.03
N ASP A 30 14.59 8.59 3.30
CA ASP A 30 14.65 7.60 4.37
C ASP A 30 13.24 7.24 4.89
N ASN A 31 13.13 6.14 5.66
CA ASN A 31 11.89 5.73 6.36
C ASN A 31 10.66 5.51 5.47
N VAL A 32 10.87 4.91 4.29
CA VAL A 32 9.79 4.59 3.33
C VAL A 32 9.34 3.14 3.45
N PHE A 33 8.04 2.94 3.64
CA PHE A 33 7.40 1.64 3.78
C PHE A 33 6.28 1.49 2.76
N SER A 34 6.11 0.29 2.19
CA SER A 34 5.00 -0.04 1.30
C SER A 34 4.06 -1.03 1.98
N ILE A 35 2.75 -0.77 1.93
CA ILE A 35 1.73 -1.73 2.38
C ILE A 35 1.62 -2.84 1.34
N ILE A 36 2.03 -4.06 1.71
CA ILE A 36 2.24 -5.20 0.80
C ILE A 36 0.97 -5.56 0.02
N ASP A 37 -0.16 -5.73 0.71
CA ASP A 37 -1.42 -6.07 0.05
C ASP A 37 -2.15 -4.84 -0.52
N GLY A 38 -1.66 -3.63 -0.26
CA GLY A 38 -2.34 -2.40 -0.59
C GLY A 38 -3.71 -2.27 0.07
N PHE A 39 -4.59 -1.51 -0.56
CA PHE A 39 -5.91 -1.20 -0.02
C PHE A 39 -6.94 -2.30 -0.24
N GLU A 40 -7.00 -2.87 -1.45
CA GLU A 40 -8.00 -3.85 -1.85
C GLU A 40 -7.43 -5.27 -2.05
N GLY A 41 -6.11 -5.46 -2.00
CA GLY A 41 -5.51 -6.78 -2.19
C GLY A 41 -5.52 -7.28 -3.64
N PRO A 42 -5.10 -8.53 -3.85
CA PRO A 42 -5.12 -9.21 -5.15
C PRO A 42 -6.56 -9.53 -5.60
N LEU A 43 -6.69 -9.95 -6.85
CA LEU A 43 -7.95 -10.51 -7.35
C LEU A 43 -8.13 -11.93 -6.81
N ASN A 44 -9.35 -12.26 -6.41
CA ASN A 44 -9.73 -13.63 -6.10
C ASN A 44 -10.11 -14.43 -7.35
N GLU A 45 -10.50 -15.69 -7.16
CA GLU A 45 -10.91 -16.60 -8.23
C GLU A 45 -12.10 -16.10 -9.07
N HIS A 46 -12.89 -15.16 -8.52
CA HIS A 46 -14.03 -14.53 -9.18
C HIS A 46 -13.69 -13.16 -9.79
N ALA A 47 -12.40 -12.81 -9.90
CA ALA A 47 -11.92 -11.50 -10.35
C ALA A 47 -12.45 -10.31 -9.53
N HIS A 48 -12.73 -10.53 -8.24
CA HIS A 48 -13.09 -9.48 -7.29
C HIS A 48 -11.94 -9.19 -6.33
N ARG A 49 -11.85 -7.94 -5.85
CA ARG A 49 -10.88 -7.54 -4.82
C ARG A 49 -11.53 -7.50 -3.44
N SER A 50 -10.72 -7.23 -2.42
CA SER A 50 -11.13 -7.18 -1.02
C SER A 50 -11.72 -8.50 -0.52
N GLY A 51 -11.24 -9.63 -1.05
CA GLY A 51 -11.71 -10.97 -0.71
C GLY A 51 -10.62 -11.96 -0.31
N ILE A 52 -9.35 -11.56 -0.31
CA ILE A 52 -8.20 -12.41 0.07
C ILE A 52 -7.33 -11.71 1.12
N SER A 53 -6.96 -10.45 0.87
CA SER A 53 -6.11 -9.62 1.73
C SER A 53 -6.32 -8.14 1.42
N GLY A 54 -5.60 -7.28 2.13
CA GLY A 54 -5.58 -5.83 1.91
C GLY A 54 -6.31 -5.08 3.01
N TRP A 55 -5.99 -3.78 3.14
CA TRP A 55 -6.49 -2.91 4.20
C TRP A 55 -8.00 -3.02 4.46
N ARG A 56 -8.80 -3.04 3.39
CA ARG A 56 -10.25 -3.17 3.46
C ARG A 56 -10.69 -4.56 3.92
N TYR A 57 -10.03 -5.61 3.46
CA TYR A 57 -10.34 -6.99 3.84
C TYR A 57 -9.99 -7.26 5.30
N ASP A 58 -8.86 -6.73 5.78
CA ASP A 58 -8.38 -6.89 7.16
C ASP A 58 -9.18 -6.07 8.20
N GLY A 59 -10.25 -5.38 7.77
CA GLY A 59 -11.12 -4.60 8.65
C GLY A 59 -10.48 -3.34 9.22
N LEU A 60 -9.39 -2.86 8.63
CA LEU A 60 -8.73 -1.63 9.08
C LEU A 60 -9.61 -0.41 8.78
N PRO A 61 -9.58 0.66 9.59
CA PRO A 61 -10.46 1.81 9.41
C PRO A 61 -10.36 2.45 8.01
N TRP A 62 -11.51 2.63 7.35
CA TRP A 62 -11.65 3.34 6.08
C TRP A 62 -13.10 3.81 5.90
N ALA A 63 -13.33 4.74 4.97
CA ALA A 63 -14.67 5.20 4.60
C ALA A 63 -14.74 5.51 3.09
N GLN A 64 -15.94 5.46 2.53
CA GLN A 64 -16.28 5.91 1.19
C GLN A 64 -17.57 6.71 1.25
N CYS A 65 -17.56 7.93 0.70
CA CYS A 65 -18.71 8.82 0.61
C CYS A 65 -19.33 8.77 -0.78
#